data_AF-A0AAW8DTX1-F1
#
_entry.id   AF-A0AAW8DTX1-F1
#
_cell.length_a   1.000
_cell.length_b   1.000
_cell.length_c   1.000
_cell.angle_alpha   90.00
_cell.angle_beta   90.00
_cell.angle_gamma   90.00
#
_symmetry.space_group_name_H-M   'P 1'
#
loop_
_entity.id
_entity.type
_entity.pdbx_description
1 polymer ?
#
loop_
_entity_poly.entity_id
_entity_poly.type
_entity_poly.pdbx_seq_one_letter_code
_entity_poly.pdbx_strand_id
1 'polypeptide(L)'
;MSDTTALNLLIDKARAIAGSDAALARSLGVLPQRLANWRNGSASCAPEDQALIASIAGLDPAEFLVRAVVLKHQGTAKGDRLMKVLGKSSLAIGAVLGSVGASAHQIFSMAPIATAADALVRAMQCILC
;
A
#
# COMPACT_ATOMS: atom_id res chain seq x y z
N MET A 1 2.15 15.46 1.17
CA MET A 1 3.37 14.85 0.60
C MET A 1 2.99 13.44 0.20
N SER A 2 2.99 13.18 -1.10
CA SER A 2 2.50 11.92 -1.68
C SER A 2 3.33 10.74 -1.19
N ASP A 3 2.69 9.58 -1.04
CA ASP A 3 3.24 8.30 -0.59
C ASP A 3 4.18 7.68 -1.65
N THR A 4 5.13 8.48 -2.14
CA THR A 4 6.07 8.13 -3.24
C THR A 4 6.92 6.92 -2.85
N THR A 5 7.20 6.73 -1.56
CA THR A 5 7.90 5.55 -1.04
C THR A 5 7.12 4.26 -1.32
N ALA A 6 5.82 4.22 -1.00
CA ALA A 6 5.01 3.03 -1.25
C ALA A 6 4.82 2.76 -2.75
N LEU A 7 4.67 3.82 -3.56
CA LEU A 7 4.61 3.69 -5.01
C LEU A 7 5.93 3.18 -5.59
N ASN A 8 7.07 3.67 -5.10
CA ASN A 8 8.39 3.20 -5.53
C ASN A 8 8.61 1.74 -5.19
N LEU A 9 8.23 1.31 -3.98
CA LEU A 9 8.28 -0.10 -3.58
C LEU A 9 7.41 -1.00 -4.48
N LEU A 10 6.22 -0.53 -4.83
CA LEU A 10 5.33 -1.23 -5.76
C LEU A 10 5.97 -1.35 -7.15
N ILE A 11 6.53 -0.25 -7.67
CA ILE A 11 7.23 -0.24 -8.96
C ILE A 11 8.46 -1.14 -8.91
N ASP A 12 9.22 -1.15 -7.81
CA ASP A 12 10.41 -1.99 -7.65
C ASP A 12 10.05 -3.48 -7.65
N LYS A 13 8.94 -3.87 -7.00
CA LYS A 13 8.41 -5.24 -7.05
C LYS A 13 7.99 -5.63 -8.47
N ALA A 14 7.24 -4.77 -9.15
CA ALA A 14 6.82 -5.03 -10.54
C ALA A 14 8.02 -5.08 -11.50
N ARG A 15 9.03 -4.21 -11.30
CA ARG A 15 10.28 -4.19 -12.04
C ARG A 15 11.07 -5.49 -11.85
N ALA A 16 11.11 -6.03 -10.64
CA ALA A 16 11.79 -7.29 -10.37
C ALA A 16 11.20 -8.46 -11.18
N ILE A 17 9.89 -8.45 -11.43
CA ILE A 17 9.20 -9.45 -12.26
C ILE A 17 9.35 -9.14 -13.76
N ALA A 18 9.20 -7.87 -14.15
CA ALA A 18 9.32 -7.45 -15.55
C ALA A 18 10.78 -7.44 -16.07
N GLY A 19 11.77 -7.46 -15.19
CA GLY A 19 13.21 -7.48 -15.46
C GLY A 19 13.86 -6.10 -15.64
N SER A 20 13.12 -5.07 -16.06
CA SER A 20 13.63 -3.69 -16.18
C SER A 20 12.51 -2.65 -16.22
N ASP A 21 12.84 -1.38 -15.97
CA ASP A 21 11.87 -0.27 -16.07
C ASP A 21 11.34 -0.11 -17.50
N ALA A 22 12.20 -0.32 -18.50
CA ALA A 22 11.80 -0.27 -19.91
C ALA A 22 10.87 -1.44 -20.28
N ALA A 23 11.08 -2.63 -19.71
CA ALA A 23 10.17 -3.75 -19.87
C ALA A 23 8.84 -3.49 -19.16
N LEU A 24 8.86 -3.00 -17.92
CA LEU A 24 7.67 -2.64 -17.16
C LEU A 24 6.83 -1.57 -17.88
N ALA A 25 7.45 -0.49 -18.36
CA ALA A 25 6.76 0.56 -19.10
C ALA A 25 6.09 0.02 -20.37
N ARG A 26 6.74 -0.91 -21.09
CA ARG A 26 6.15 -1.60 -22.25
C ARG A 26 4.97 -2.47 -21.85
N SER A 27 5.07 -3.24 -20.77
CA SER A 27 3.96 -4.06 -20.24
C SER A 27 2.75 -3.22 -19.83
N LEU A 28 2.98 -2.00 -19.36
CA LEU A 28 1.94 -1.05 -18.96
C LEU A 28 1.41 -0.20 -20.14
N GLY A 29 2.02 -0.27 -21.33
CA GLY A 29 1.65 0.57 -22.47
C GLY A 29 1.95 2.07 -22.26
N VAL A 30 2.91 2.41 -21.39
CA VAL A 30 3.28 3.80 -21.08
C VAL A 30 4.71 4.12 -21.54
N LEU A 31 5.00 5.42 -21.71
CA LEU A 31 6.35 5.88 -21.99
C LEU A 31 7.26 5.66 -20.76
N PRO A 32 8.53 5.24 -20.93
CA PRO A 32 9.48 5.11 -19.82
C PRO A 32 9.63 6.39 -18.99
N GLN A 33 9.54 7.55 -19.65
CA GLN A 33 9.58 8.85 -18.97
C GLN A 33 8.39 9.08 -18.05
N ARG A 34 7.20 8.54 -18.37
CA ARG A 34 6.03 8.60 -17.48
C ARG A 34 6.26 7.76 -16.22
N LEU A 35 6.87 6.57 -16.37
CA LEU A 35 7.25 5.74 -15.22
C LEU A 35 8.28 6.46 -14.32
N ALA A 36 9.28 7.12 -14.91
CA ALA A 36 10.24 7.93 -14.16
C ALA A 36 9.58 9.11 -13.43
N ASN A 37 8.61 9.78 -14.07
CA ASN A 37 7.84 10.87 -13.48
C ASN A 37 6.96 10.40 -12.30
N TRP A 38 6.49 9.16 -12.31
CA TRP A 38 5.81 8.58 -11.15
C TRP A 38 6.80 8.34 -10.01
N ARG A 39 8.01 7.84 -10.31
CA ARG A 39 9.01 7.52 -9.28
C ARG A 39 9.56 8.74 -8.54
N ASN A 40 9.78 9.83 -9.27
CA ASN A 40 10.27 11.08 -8.69
C ASN A 40 9.15 11.96 -8.11
N GLY A 41 7.89 11.53 -8.23
CA GLY A 41 6.72 12.29 -7.75
C GLY A 41 6.37 13.52 -8.59
N SER A 42 7.00 13.72 -9.75
CA SER A 42 6.66 14.82 -10.68
C SER A 42 5.29 14.64 -11.32
N ALA A 43 4.80 13.41 -11.39
CA ALA A 43 3.45 13.07 -11.84
C ALA A 43 2.77 12.11 -10.87
N SER A 44 1.47 12.32 -10.64
CA SER A 44 0.66 11.38 -9.88
C SER A 44 0.35 10.15 -10.73
N CYS A 45 0.54 8.96 -10.15
CA CYS A 45 0.16 7.70 -10.77
C CYS A 45 -1.34 7.45 -10.53
N ALA A 46 -2.09 7.27 -11.62
CA ALA A 46 -3.53 7.07 -11.52
C ALA A 46 -3.85 5.75 -10.79
N PRO A 47 -4.98 5.65 -10.07
CA PRO A 47 -5.36 4.41 -9.37
C PRO A 47 -5.40 3.18 -10.28
N GLU A 48 -5.82 3.35 -11.53
CA GLU A 48 -5.89 2.32 -12.55
C GLU A 48 -4.49 1.80 -12.92
N ASP A 49 -3.52 2.72 -13.07
CA ASP A 49 -2.12 2.38 -13.34
C ASP A 49 -1.49 1.63 -12.15
N GLN A 50 -1.82 2.04 -10.91
CA GLN A 50 -1.33 1.35 -9.70
C GLN A 50 -1.85 -0.10 -9.61
N ALA A 51 -3.10 -0.34 -10.03
CA ALA A 51 -3.67 -1.69 -10.09
C ALA A 51 -2.98 -2.55 -11.15
N LEU A 52 -2.67 -1.99 -12.31
CA LEU A 52 -1.91 -2.69 -13.36
C LEU A 52 -0.49 -3.05 -12.88
N ILE A 53 0.19 -2.11 -12.21
CA ILE A 53 1.51 -2.37 -11.62
C ILE A 53 1.42 -3.48 -10.55
N ALA A 54 0.39 -3.48 -9.71
CA ALA A 54 0.16 -4.51 -8.70
C ALA A 54 -0.05 -5.90 -9.32
N SER A 55 -0.81 -5.98 -10.42
CA SER A 55 -0.98 -7.23 -11.18
C SER A 55 0.35 -7.80 -11.65
N ILE A 56 1.21 -6.95 -12.24
CA ILE A 56 2.55 -7.34 -12.68
C ILE A 56 3.43 -7.73 -11.49
N ALA A 57 3.26 -7.07 -10.34
CA ALA A 57 3.97 -7.37 -9.10
C ALA A 57 3.52 -8.69 -8.42
N GLY A 58 2.51 -9.39 -8.97
CA GLY A 58 1.92 -10.59 -8.35
C GLY A 58 1.14 -10.29 -7.08
N LEU A 59 0.65 -9.06 -6.92
CA LEU A 59 -0.18 -8.60 -5.80
C LEU A 59 -1.64 -8.46 -6.26
N ASP A 60 -2.59 -8.41 -5.32
CA ASP A 60 -4.00 -8.23 -5.66
C ASP A 60 -4.28 -6.83 -6.26
N PRO A 61 -4.65 -6.75 -7.56
CA PRO A 61 -4.93 -5.48 -8.22
C PRO A 61 -6.13 -4.75 -7.62
N ALA A 62 -7.15 -5.47 -7.15
CA ALA A 62 -8.38 -4.89 -6.64
C ALA A 62 -8.15 -4.16 -5.32
N GLU A 63 -7.36 -4.76 -4.43
CA GLU A 63 -6.93 -4.14 -3.19
C GLU A 63 -6.12 -2.86 -3.44
N PHE A 64 -5.14 -2.91 -4.35
CA PHE A 64 -4.32 -1.76 -4.69
C PHE A 64 -5.12 -0.62 -5.34
N LEU A 65 -6.09 -0.95 -6.19
CA LEU A 65 -7.01 0.04 -6.76
C LEU A 65 -7.80 0.75 -5.66
N VAL A 66 -8.38 0.00 -4.73
CA VAL A 66 -9.15 0.52 -3.60
C VAL A 66 -8.31 1.47 -2.76
N ARG A 67 -7.08 1.07 -2.41
CA ARG A 67 -6.14 1.94 -1.68
C ARG A 67 -5.81 3.19 -2.47
N ALA A 68 -5.47 3.08 -3.75
CA ALA A 68 -5.08 4.22 -4.56
C ALA A 68 -6.23 5.24 -4.71
N VAL A 69 -7.48 4.78 -4.81
CA VAL A 69 -8.68 5.64 -4.85
C VAL A 69 -8.88 6.37 -3.51
N VAL A 70 -8.68 5.68 -2.39
CA VAL A 70 -8.72 6.28 -1.06
C VAL A 70 -7.63 7.35 -0.92
N LEU A 71 -6.38 7.03 -1.30
CA LEU A 71 -5.23 7.94 -1.24
C LEU A 71 -5.49 9.19 -2.07
N LYS A 72 -6.02 9.04 -3.30
CA LYS A 72 -6.36 10.15 -4.20
C LYS A 72 -7.36 11.13 -3.59
N HIS A 73 -8.22 10.67 -2.69
CA HIS A 73 -9.25 11.48 -2.05
C HIS A 73 -8.93 11.85 -0.58
N GLN A 74 -7.72 11.58 -0.09
CA GLN A 74 -7.32 11.95 1.27
C GLN A 74 -7.49 13.45 1.53
N GLY A 75 -7.97 13.80 2.72
CA GLY A 75 -8.22 15.19 3.12
C GLY A 75 -9.48 15.81 2.50
N THR A 76 -10.30 15.02 1.79
CA THR A 76 -11.60 15.46 1.28
C THR A 76 -12.74 14.75 2.00
N ALA A 77 -13.91 15.39 2.08
CA ALA A 77 -15.12 14.76 2.64
C ALA A 77 -15.53 13.47 1.90
N LYS A 78 -15.15 13.33 0.63
CA LYS A 78 -15.33 12.09 -0.14
C LYS A 78 -14.36 10.99 0.32
N GLY A 79 -13.10 11.34 0.61
CA GLY A 79 -12.10 10.43 1.15
C GLY A 79 -12.50 9.84 2.49
N ASP A 80 -13.07 10.64 3.39
CA ASP A 80 -13.53 10.18 4.70
C ASP A 80 -14.65 9.14 4.59
N ARG A 81 -15.58 9.34 3.64
CA ARG A 81 -16.64 8.35 3.34
C ARG A 81 -16.06 7.08 2.73
N LEU A 82 -15.10 7.21 1.82
CA LEU A 82 -14.41 6.07 1.22
C LEU A 82 -13.65 5.26 2.26
N MET A 83 -12.97 5.91 3.22
CA MET A 83 -12.27 5.21 4.30
C MET A 83 -13.22 4.44 5.22
N LYS A 84 -14.43 4.94 5.48
CA LYS A 84 -15.43 4.21 6.26
C LYS A 84 -15.89 2.91 5.59
N VAL A 85 -15.97 2.89 4.27
CA VAL A 85 -16.43 1.72 3.50
C VAL A 85 -15.27 0.77 3.17
N LEU A 86 -14.11 1.31 2.81
CA LEU A 86 -12.99 0.58 2.21
C LEU A 86 -11.78 0.42 3.14
N GLY A 87 -11.86 0.94 4.37
CA GLY A 87 -10.71 1.06 5.27
C GLY A 87 -10.09 -0.25 5.75
N LYS A 88 -10.83 -1.37 5.73
CA LYS A 88 -10.30 -2.69 6.08
C LYS A 88 -9.36 -3.23 4.99
N SER A 89 -9.74 -3.05 3.74
CA SER A 89 -8.99 -3.50 2.56
C SER A 89 -7.70 -2.69 2.38
N SER A 90 -7.70 -1.40 2.74
CA SER A 90 -6.51 -0.54 2.58
C SER A 90 -5.42 -0.82 3.62
N LEU A 91 -5.78 -1.27 4.83
CA LEU A 91 -4.84 -1.64 5.91
C LEU A 91 -4.03 -2.89 5.58
N ALA A 92 -4.64 -3.89 4.92
CA ALA A 92 -3.97 -5.13 4.51
C ALA A 92 -2.75 -4.87 3.60
N ILE A 93 -2.86 -3.89 2.70
CA ILE A 93 -1.81 -3.56 1.73
C ILE A 93 -0.58 -2.91 2.38
N GLY A 94 -0.77 -2.11 3.43
CA GLY A 94 0.34 -1.51 4.18
C GLY A 94 1.25 -2.57 4.78
N ALA A 95 0.68 -3.70 5.21
CA ALA A 95 1.44 -4.86 5.67
C ALA A 95 2.20 -5.56 4.53
N VAL A 96 1.57 -5.74 3.37
CA VAL A 96 2.17 -6.40 2.19
C VAL A 96 3.38 -5.65 1.63
N LEU A 97 3.34 -4.32 1.64
CA LEU A 97 4.46 -3.50 1.16
C LEU A 97 5.50 -3.19 2.23
N GLY A 98 5.28 -3.58 3.49
CA GLY A 98 6.11 -3.14 4.63
C GLY A 98 6.10 -1.63 4.86
N SER A 99 5.25 -0.90 4.14
CA SER A 99 5.06 0.54 4.30
C SER A 99 3.94 0.75 5.32
N VAL A 100 4.30 1.08 6.55
CA VAL A 100 3.34 1.60 7.52
C VAL A 100 2.66 2.81 6.89
N GLY A 101 1.37 2.70 6.60
CA GLY A 101 0.56 3.82 6.12
C GLY A 101 0.51 4.86 7.23
N ALA A 102 1.47 5.79 7.23
CA ALA A 102 1.60 6.87 8.19
C ALA A 102 0.51 7.92 7.93
N SER A 103 -0.72 7.59 8.30
CA SER A 103 -1.79 8.51 8.71
C SER A 103 -2.86 7.73 9.46
N ALA A 104 -2.41 6.88 10.38
CA ALA A 104 -3.25 6.49 11.49
C ALA A 104 -3.26 7.63 12.51
N HIS A 105 -3.96 8.72 12.20
CA HIS A 105 -4.34 9.70 13.22
C HIS A 105 -5.43 9.15 14.18
N GLN A 106 -5.61 7.82 14.17
CA GLN A 106 -6.47 7.03 15.06
C GLN A 106 -5.81 5.67 15.36
N ILE A 107 -4.49 5.61 15.65
CA ILE A 107 -3.95 4.49 16.45
C ILE A 107 -4.50 4.54 17.90
N PHE A 108 -5.06 5.66 18.35
CA PHE A 108 -5.46 5.82 19.75
C PHE A 108 -6.92 6.26 19.92
N SER A 109 -7.84 5.31 19.83
CA SER A 109 -8.93 5.25 20.81
C SER A 109 -9.47 3.82 20.91
N MET A 110 -8.89 3.07 21.85
CA MET A 110 -9.40 1.82 22.45
C MET A 110 -9.61 0.61 21.51
N ALA A 111 -8.52 -0.05 21.14
CA ALA A 111 -8.51 -1.50 21.06
C ALA A 111 -7.08 -2.00 21.37
N PRO A 112 -6.84 -2.76 22.44
CA PRO A 112 -5.54 -3.38 22.65
C PRO A 112 -5.36 -4.42 21.54
N ILE A 113 -4.51 -4.10 20.58
CA ILE A 113 -4.04 -5.06 19.59
C ILE A 113 -3.10 -5.99 20.37
N ALA A 114 -3.59 -7.17 20.73
CA ALA A 114 -2.75 -8.24 21.25
C ALA A 114 -1.68 -8.55 20.20
N THR A 115 -0.48 -8.04 20.40
CA THR A 115 0.68 -8.39 19.59
C THR A 115 1.13 -9.80 19.99
N ALA A 116 1.71 -10.53 19.05
CA ALA A 116 2.22 -11.90 19.26
C ALA A 116 3.28 -12.01 20.37
N ALA A 117 3.77 -10.89 20.92
CA ALA A 117 4.63 -10.86 22.10
C ALA A 117 3.88 -11.25 23.41
N ASP A 118 2.57 -10.98 23.49
CA ASP A 118 1.76 -11.26 24.68
C ASP A 118 1.51 -12.77 24.89
N ALA A 119 1.49 -13.53 23.79
CA ALA A 119 1.33 -14.99 23.83
C ALA A 119 2.51 -15.68 24.54
N LEU A 120 3.72 -15.11 24.47
CA LEU A 120 4.93 -15.73 25.02
C LEU A 120 5.03 -15.53 26.54
N VAL A 121 4.63 -14.35 27.05
CA VAL A 121 4.58 -14.07 28.50
C VAL A 121 3.53 -14.95 29.19
N ARG A 122 2.37 -15.12 28.55
CA ARG A 122 1.28 -15.94 29.10
C ARG A 122 1.59 -17.44 29.07
N ALA A 123 2.40 -17.91 28.14
CA ALA A 123 2.88 -19.30 28.09
C ALA A 123 3.92 -19.60 29.18
N MET A 124 4.80 -18.65 29.52
CA MET A 124 5.78 -18.84 30.61
C MET A 124 5.14 -18.82 32.01
N GLN A 125 4.05 -18.06 32.20
CA GLN A 125 3.35 -18.00 33.48
C GLN A 125 2.53 -19.27 33.80
N CYS A 126 2.24 -20.11 32.81
CA CYS A 126 1.59 -21.40 33.01
C CYS A 126 2.54 -22.55 33.41
N ILE A 127 3.87 -22.33 33.40
CA ILE A 127 4.87 -23.36 33.74
C ILE A 127 5.29 -23.27 35.22
N LEU A 128 4.90 -22.21 35.93
CA LEU A 128 5.26 -21.98 37.35
C LEU A 128 4.07 -22.14 38.34
N CYS A 129 3.02 -22.87 37.96
CA CYS A 129 1.99 -23.39 38.85
C CYS A 129 1.99 -24.91 38.78
#